data_AF-A0AAN4EXN0-F1
#
_entry.id   AF-A0AAN4EXN0-F1
#
_cell.length_a   1.000
_cell.length_b   1.000
_cell.length_c   1.000
_cell.angle_alpha   90.00
_cell.angle_beta   90.00
_cell.angle_gamma   90.00
#
_symmetry.space_group_name_H-M   'P 1'
#
loop_
_entity.id
_entity.type
_entity.pdbx_description
1 polymer ?
#
loop_
_entity_poly.entity_id
_entity_poly.type
_entity_poly.pdbx_seq_one_letter_code
_entity_poly.pdbx_strand_id
1 'polypeptide(L)'
;MAAPKGNRFWEARSSHGRNPKFESGDQLWSACCEYFQWVEDNPLWEMKPFAYQGEVTQEPVAKMRAMTLTGLCLFLDISDDTWRNYRSNEDLLGVVSRAEKVIYDQKFSGAAADLLNANIIARDLGLAEKKEVKQSVSDLSDEEIERRIKELNNGQASTTDESPEG
;
A
#
# COMPACT_ATOMS: atom_id res chain seq x y z
N MET A 1 23.17 27.60 9.61
CA MET A 1 22.99 26.16 9.35
C MET A 1 22.63 26.00 7.87
N ALA A 2 23.33 25.12 7.14
CA ALA A 2 23.05 24.92 5.71
C ALA A 2 21.72 24.18 5.55
N ALA A 3 20.93 24.54 4.53
CA ALA A 3 19.71 23.82 4.17
C ALA A 3 19.97 22.30 4.07
N PRO A 4 19.03 21.43 4.49
CA PRO A 4 19.24 19.98 4.45
C PRO A 4 19.64 19.52 3.04
N LYS A 5 20.89 19.05 2.87
CA LYS A 5 21.38 18.42 1.64
C LYS A 5 20.72 17.03 1.51
N GLY A 6 19.42 16.92 1.21
CA GLY A 6 18.69 15.72 1.67
C GLY A 6 17.70 15.02 0.74
N ASN A 7 17.58 15.37 -0.54
CA ASN A 7 16.53 14.78 -1.39
C ASN A 7 17.02 14.15 -2.71
N ARG A 8 18.32 13.85 -2.82
CA ARG A 8 18.86 13.14 -4.00
C ARG A 8 18.72 11.63 -3.86
N PHE A 9 17.48 11.16 -3.73
CA PHE A 9 17.20 9.73 -3.57
C PHE A 9 17.75 8.89 -4.75
N TRP A 10 17.88 9.49 -5.93
CA TRP A 10 18.43 8.86 -7.13
C TRP A 10 19.96 8.63 -7.08
N GLU A 11 20.68 9.23 -6.12
CA GLU A 11 22.11 8.98 -5.90
C GLU A 11 22.35 7.90 -4.84
N ALA A 12 21.32 7.53 -4.07
CA ALA A 12 21.42 6.54 -3.00
C ALA A 12 21.57 5.12 -3.57
N ARG A 13 22.44 4.33 -2.94
CA ARG A 13 22.76 2.96 -3.37
C ARG A 13 23.13 2.11 -2.16
N SER A 14 22.80 0.83 -2.23
CA SER A 14 23.31 -0.17 -1.29
C SER A 14 24.84 -0.32 -1.35
N SER A 15 25.41 -0.85 -0.27
CA SER A 15 26.84 -1.17 -0.15
C SER A 15 27.33 -2.21 -1.16
N HIS A 16 26.41 -2.96 -1.77
CA HIS A 16 26.70 -4.08 -2.67
C HIS A 16 27.12 -3.65 -4.09
N GLY A 17 27.04 -2.36 -4.41
CA GLY A 17 27.58 -1.80 -5.65
C GLY A 17 26.64 -1.90 -6.86
N ARG A 18 27.20 -1.93 -8.07
CA ARG A 18 26.43 -1.89 -9.34
C ARG A 18 25.97 -3.28 -9.76
N ASN A 19 24.68 -3.42 -10.07
CA ASN A 19 24.06 -4.66 -10.56
C ASN A 19 24.45 -5.89 -9.70
N PRO A 20 24.18 -5.85 -8.38
CA PRO A 20 24.58 -6.92 -7.48
C PRO A 20 23.87 -8.24 -7.85
N LYS A 21 24.60 -9.34 -7.74
CA LYS A 21 24.04 -10.69 -7.85
C LYS A 21 23.94 -11.26 -6.45
N PHE A 22 22.73 -11.38 -5.93
CA PHE A 22 22.49 -12.00 -4.63
C PHE A 22 22.48 -13.51 -4.78
N GLU A 23 23.45 -14.18 -4.16
CA GLU A 23 23.62 -15.64 -4.23
C GLU A 23 22.90 -16.35 -3.06
N SER A 24 22.46 -15.59 -2.05
CA SER A 24 21.75 -16.12 -0.88
C SER A 24 20.66 -15.16 -0.41
N GLY A 25 19.66 -15.72 0.27
CA GLY A 25 18.60 -14.93 0.92
C GLY A 25 19.15 -13.93 1.94
N ASP A 26 20.18 -14.29 2.69
CA ASP A 26 20.76 -13.41 3.72
C ASP A 26 21.40 -12.14 3.13
N GLN A 27 22.11 -12.27 2.00
CA GLN A 27 22.67 -11.11 1.30
C GLN A 27 21.57 -10.18 0.77
N LEU A 28 20.53 -10.76 0.14
CA LEU A 28 19.40 -9.98 -0.34
C LEU A 28 18.69 -9.26 0.81
N TRP A 29 18.47 -9.97 1.92
CA TRP A 29 17.82 -9.40 3.10
C TRP A 29 18.64 -8.27 3.73
N SER A 30 19.96 -8.44 3.86
CA SER A 30 20.85 -7.39 4.36
C SER A 30 20.76 -6.14 3.49
N ALA A 31 20.76 -6.29 2.17
CA ALA A 31 20.63 -5.17 1.24
C ALA A 31 19.24 -4.49 1.32
N CYS A 32 18.16 -5.27 1.52
CA CYS A 32 16.84 -4.71 1.82
C CYS A 32 16.84 -3.91 3.13
N CYS A 33 17.50 -4.40 4.18
CA CYS A 33 17.63 -3.68 5.45
C CYS A 33 18.38 -2.35 5.30
N GLU A 34 19.43 -2.29 4.47
CA GLU A 34 20.11 -1.03 4.15
C GLU A 34 19.15 0.00 3.53
N TYR A 35 18.27 -0.45 2.62
CA TYR A 35 17.24 0.43 2.06
C TYR A 35 16.25 0.90 3.14
N PHE A 36 15.78 0.00 4.01
CA PHE A 36 14.83 0.36 5.07
C PHE A 36 15.43 1.42 6.00
N GLN A 37 16.67 1.20 6.45
CA GLN A 37 17.39 2.16 7.28
C GLN A 37 17.60 3.49 6.54
N TRP A 38 17.97 3.44 5.25
CA TRP A 38 18.14 4.64 4.46
C TRP A 38 16.84 5.46 4.36
N VAL A 39 15.67 4.81 4.23
CA VAL A 39 14.38 5.51 4.22
C VAL A 39 14.10 6.21 5.54
N GLU A 40 14.42 5.57 6.68
CA GLU A 40 14.24 6.15 8.02
C GLU A 40 15.19 7.34 8.25
N ASP A 41 16.46 7.20 7.89
CA ASP A 41 17.49 8.23 8.10
C ASP A 41 17.34 9.43 7.16
N ASN A 42 16.55 9.29 6.08
CA ASN A 42 16.40 10.32 5.04
C ASN A 42 14.94 10.74 4.85
N PRO A 43 14.31 11.40 5.86
CA PRO A 43 12.95 11.91 5.73
C PRO A 43 12.86 12.96 4.61
N LEU A 44 11.64 13.22 4.16
CA LEU A 44 11.34 14.39 3.35
C LEU A 44 11.31 15.63 4.25
N TRP A 45 11.57 16.80 3.68
CA TRP A 45 11.61 18.05 4.44
C TRP A 45 10.57 19.02 3.92
N GLU A 46 9.74 19.53 4.81
CA GLU A 46 8.77 20.59 4.56
C GLU A 46 9.27 21.87 5.25
N MET A 47 9.48 22.95 4.50
CA MET A 47 9.84 24.25 5.10
C MET A 47 8.58 24.89 5.66
N LYS A 48 8.53 25.11 6.99
CA LYS A 48 7.42 25.79 7.64
C LYS A 48 7.83 27.16 8.17
N PRO A 49 7.03 28.21 7.92
CA PRO A 49 7.27 29.52 8.51
C PRO A 49 6.79 29.55 9.97
N PHE A 50 7.60 30.14 10.84
CA PHE A 50 7.29 30.43 12.24
C PHE A 50 7.47 31.92 12.48
N ALA A 51 6.43 32.58 12.97
CA ALA A 51 6.45 34.01 13.27
C ALA A 51 6.49 34.24 14.78
N TYR A 52 7.45 35.00 15.27
CA TYR A 52 7.54 35.39 16.67
C TYR A 52 7.98 36.86 16.76
N GLN A 53 7.22 37.69 17.47
CA GLN A 53 7.47 39.13 17.65
C GLN A 53 7.70 39.93 16.35
N GLY A 54 7.04 39.55 15.25
CA GLY A 54 7.16 40.24 13.96
C GLY A 54 8.30 39.75 13.07
N GLU A 55 9.13 38.82 13.55
CA GLU A 55 10.14 38.13 12.73
C GLU A 55 9.62 36.79 12.23
N VAL A 56 9.79 36.52 10.94
CA VAL A 56 9.43 35.24 10.31
C VAL A 56 10.69 34.43 10.06
N THR A 57 10.77 33.25 10.66
CA THR A 57 11.80 32.25 10.43
C THR A 57 11.21 31.10 9.63
N GLN A 58 12.03 30.41 8.83
CA GLN A 58 11.60 29.19 8.16
C GLN A 58 12.43 28.03 8.70
N GLU A 59 11.75 27.03 9.26
CA GLU A 59 12.41 25.84 9.81
C GLU A 59 11.97 24.58 9.05
N PRO A 60 12.90 23.66 8.73
CA PRO A 60 12.58 22.41 8.09
C PRO A 60 11.94 21.45 9.08
N VAL A 61 10.78 20.89 8.72
CA VAL A 61 10.08 19.86 9.48
C VAL A 61 10.19 18.54 8.72
N ALA A 62 10.66 17.50 9.41
CA ALA A 62 10.77 16.16 8.84
C ALA A 62 9.38 15.57 8.57
N LYS A 63 9.24 14.93 7.41
CA LYS A 63 8.05 14.21 6.96
C LYS A 63 8.45 12.79 6.59
N MET A 64 7.64 11.83 7.01
CA MET A 64 7.88 10.41 6.74
C MET A 64 8.00 10.16 5.24
N ARG A 65 9.00 9.37 4.84
CA ARG A 65 9.16 8.88 3.47
C ARG A 65 8.46 7.53 3.34
N ALA A 66 7.51 7.43 2.42
CA ALA A 66 6.86 6.15 2.12
C ALA A 66 7.85 5.21 1.43
N MET A 67 7.95 3.98 1.92
CA MET A 67 8.71 2.94 1.21
C MET A 67 7.98 2.50 -0.06
N THR A 68 8.72 2.27 -1.13
CA THR A 68 8.19 1.71 -2.38
C THR A 68 9.07 0.58 -2.89
N LEU A 69 8.47 -0.34 -3.66
CA LEU A 69 9.24 -1.41 -4.30
C LEU A 69 10.18 -0.84 -5.37
N THR A 70 9.72 0.12 -6.15
CA THR A 70 10.56 0.82 -7.14
C THR A 70 11.74 1.54 -6.48
N GLY A 71 11.53 2.16 -5.31
CA GLY A 71 12.60 2.79 -4.53
C GLY A 71 13.62 1.76 -4.04
N LEU A 72 13.15 0.59 -3.59
CA LEU A 72 14.03 -0.53 -3.22
C LEU A 72 14.85 -1.01 -4.42
N CYS A 73 14.22 -1.31 -5.56
CA CYS A 73 14.91 -1.75 -6.78
C CYS A 73 15.98 -0.74 -7.22
N LEU A 74 15.65 0.56 -7.20
CA LEU A 74 16.57 1.63 -7.53
C LEU A 74 17.75 1.69 -6.56
N PHE A 75 17.49 1.57 -5.25
CA PHE A 75 18.53 1.58 -4.22
C PHE A 75 19.46 0.36 -4.32
N LEU A 76 18.91 -0.81 -4.65
CA LEU A 76 19.66 -2.03 -4.90
C LEU A 76 20.39 -2.03 -6.25
N ASP A 77 20.12 -1.04 -7.13
CA ASP A 77 20.63 -0.94 -8.50
C ASP A 77 20.28 -2.18 -9.35
N ILE A 78 19.04 -2.64 -9.24
CA ILE A 78 18.46 -3.74 -10.03
C ILE A 78 17.20 -3.30 -10.77
N SER A 79 16.83 -4.00 -11.85
CA SER A 79 15.56 -3.76 -12.54
C SER A 79 14.38 -4.40 -11.81
N ASP A 80 13.18 -3.87 -12.05
CA ASP A 80 11.93 -4.47 -11.55
C ASP A 80 11.76 -5.92 -12.02
N ASP A 81 12.22 -6.25 -13.23
CA ASP A 81 12.20 -7.61 -13.75
C ASP A 81 13.16 -8.54 -12.99
N THR A 82 14.31 -8.03 -12.56
CA THR A 82 15.24 -8.79 -11.70
C THR A 82 14.58 -9.13 -10.37
N TRP A 83 13.92 -8.15 -9.74
CA TRP A 83 13.17 -8.38 -8.51
C TRP A 83 12.05 -9.41 -8.70
N ARG A 84 11.29 -9.32 -9.79
CA ARG A 84 10.24 -10.30 -10.13
C ARG A 84 10.83 -11.70 -10.31
N ASN A 85 11.98 -11.83 -10.95
CA ASN A 85 12.64 -13.12 -11.17
C ASN A 85 13.08 -13.78 -9.85
N TYR A 86 13.37 -13.02 -8.79
CA TYR A 86 13.69 -13.60 -7.48
C TYR A 86 12.52 -14.36 -6.85
N ARG A 87 11.27 -14.09 -7.27
CA ARG A 87 10.11 -14.89 -6.84
C ARG A 87 10.12 -16.32 -7.37
N SER A 88 10.86 -16.57 -8.46
CA SER A 88 11.02 -17.91 -9.04
C SER A 88 12.15 -18.71 -8.39
N ASN A 89 12.93 -18.11 -7.49
CA ASN A 89 14.00 -18.77 -6.74
C ASN A 89 13.51 -19.06 -5.31
N GLU A 90 13.40 -20.34 -4.94
CA GLU A 90 12.90 -20.77 -3.62
C GLU A 90 13.71 -20.18 -2.45
N ASP A 91 15.02 -20.04 -2.61
CA ASP A 91 15.91 -19.49 -1.58
C ASP A 91 15.72 -17.97 -1.37
N LEU A 92 15.22 -17.27 -2.38
CA LEU A 92 15.01 -15.81 -2.34
C LEU A 92 13.55 -15.42 -2.12
N LEU A 93 12.60 -16.31 -2.46
CA LEU A 93 11.17 -16.07 -2.37
C LEU A 93 10.72 -15.64 -0.96
N GLY A 94 11.28 -16.28 0.07
CA GLY A 94 10.99 -15.93 1.47
C GLY A 94 11.40 -14.50 1.79
N VAL A 95 12.56 -14.06 1.27
CA VAL A 95 13.11 -12.71 1.48
C VAL A 95 12.32 -11.68 0.70
N VAL A 96 12.00 -11.95 -0.57
CA VAL A 96 11.17 -11.08 -1.40
C VAL A 96 9.81 -10.85 -0.73
N SER A 97 9.15 -11.92 -0.31
CA SER A 97 7.85 -11.84 0.37
C SER A 97 7.93 -11.05 1.67
N ARG A 98 9.02 -11.21 2.43
CA ARG A 98 9.25 -10.47 3.68
C ARG A 98 9.47 -8.99 3.40
N ALA A 99 10.32 -8.64 2.43
CA ALA A 99 10.61 -7.25 2.07
C ALA A 99 9.35 -6.51 1.60
N GLU A 100 8.53 -7.15 0.74
CA GLU A 100 7.27 -6.58 0.28
C GLU A 100 6.27 -6.35 1.43
N LYS A 101 6.20 -7.28 2.40
CA LYS A 101 5.39 -7.11 3.62
C LYS A 101 5.86 -5.95 4.47
N VAL A 102 7.17 -5.76 4.65
CA VAL A 102 7.74 -4.62 5.38
C VAL A 102 7.34 -3.30 4.71
N ILE A 103 7.49 -3.22 3.38
CA ILE A 103 7.11 -2.03 2.61
C ILE A 103 5.60 -1.74 2.72
N TYR A 104 4.77 -2.79 2.66
CA TYR A 104 3.32 -2.68 2.85
C TYR A 104 2.98 -2.13 4.24
N ASP A 105 3.52 -2.75 5.29
CA ASP A 105 3.19 -2.44 6.68
C ASP A 105 3.70 -1.06 7.11
N GLN A 106 4.88 -0.65 6.63
CA GLN A 106 5.41 0.69 6.87
C GLN A 106 4.49 1.79 6.29
N LYS A 107 3.97 1.58 5.08
CA LYS A 107 3.01 2.50 4.47
C LYS A 107 1.68 2.49 5.21
N PHE A 108 1.17 1.31 5.54
CA PHE A 108 -0.11 1.14 6.23
C PHE A 108 -0.08 1.83 7.60
N SER A 109 0.91 1.49 8.44
CA SER A 109 1.09 2.10 9.76
C SER A 109 1.35 3.60 9.69
N GLY A 110 2.18 4.05 8.73
CA GLY A 110 2.43 5.47 8.48
C GLY A 110 1.18 6.26 8.11
N ALA A 111 0.29 5.68 7.29
CA ALA A 111 -1.01 6.27 6.97
C ALA A 111 -1.97 6.26 8.17
N ALA A 112 -2.02 5.16 8.92
CA ALA A 112 -2.85 5.03 10.11
C ALA A 112 -2.47 6.01 11.23
N ALA A 113 -1.21 6.46 11.26
CA ALA A 113 -0.69 7.45 12.21
C ALA A 113 -0.70 8.90 11.67
N ASP A 114 -1.38 9.17 10.55
CA ASP A 114 -1.42 10.48 9.87
C ASP A 114 -0.04 11.05 9.45
N LEU A 115 0.97 10.19 9.36
CA LEU A 115 2.32 10.56 8.91
C LEU A 115 2.44 10.55 7.38
N LEU A 116 1.64 9.71 6.73
CA LEU A 116 1.50 9.62 5.28
C LEU A 116 0.06 9.96 4.85
N ASN A 117 -0.11 10.45 3.62
CA ASN A 117 -1.44 10.77 3.11
C ASN A 117 -2.28 9.48 2.93
N ALA A 118 -3.30 9.31 3.77
CA ALA A 118 -4.13 8.11 3.79
C ALA A 118 -4.78 7.78 2.43
N ASN A 119 -5.24 8.78 1.68
CA ASN A 119 -5.88 8.57 0.37
C ASN A 119 -4.91 8.05 -0.69
N ILE A 120 -3.67 8.56 -0.72
CA ILE A 120 -2.64 8.06 -1.64
C ILE A 120 -2.25 6.63 -1.24
N ILE A 121 -2.01 6.40 0.06
CA ILE A 121 -1.60 5.07 0.54
C ILE A 121 -2.71 4.03 0.34
N ALA A 122 -3.97 4.37 0.61
CA ALA A 122 -5.09 3.45 0.37
C ALA A 122 -5.18 3.00 -1.10
N ARG A 123 -4.95 3.92 -2.05
CA ARG A 123 -4.92 3.59 -3.49
C ARG A 123 -3.73 2.73 -3.86
N ASP A 124 -2.54 3.05 -3.34
CA ASP A 124 -1.31 2.31 -3.60
C ASP A 124 -1.35 0.88 -3.01
N LEU A 125 -1.92 0.71 -1.82
CA LEU A 125 -2.09 -0.59 -1.16
C LEU A 125 -3.30 -1.39 -1.66
N GLY A 126 -4.13 -0.82 -2.54
CA GLY A 126 -5.34 -1.46 -3.04
C GLY A 126 -6.45 -1.62 -1.99
N LEU A 127 -6.48 -0.78 -0.96
CA LEU A 127 -7.53 -0.77 0.05
C LEU A 127 -8.82 -0.21 -0.56
N ALA A 128 -9.82 -1.07 -0.71
CA ALA A 128 -11.12 -0.72 -1.27
C ALA A 128 -12.14 -0.40 -0.18
N GLU A 129 -12.91 0.66 -0.37
CA GLU A 129 -14.08 0.93 0.45
C GLU A 129 -15.21 -0.06 0.11
N LYS A 130 -15.72 -0.77 1.12
CA LYS A 130 -16.94 -1.55 0.98
C LYS A 130 -18.14 -0.60 0.96
N LYS A 131 -18.77 -0.41 -0.19
CA LYS A 131 -20.04 0.31 -0.30
C LYS A 131 -21.21 -0.67 -0.14
N GLU A 132 -21.96 -0.53 0.95
CA GLU A 132 -23.24 -1.22 1.10
C GLU A 132 -24.34 -0.36 0.48
N VAL A 133 -24.86 -0.78 -0.68
CA VAL A 133 -26.03 -0.16 -1.29
C VAL A 133 -27.26 -0.83 -0.72
N LYS A 134 -27.92 -0.17 0.24
CA LYS A 134 -29.26 -0.58 0.70
C LYS A 134 -30.28 -0.09 -0.32
N GLN A 135 -30.74 -0.98 -1.20
CA GLN A 135 -31.92 -0.70 -2.04
C GLN A 135 -33.16 -0.76 -1.16
N SER A 136 -33.86 0.36 -1.00
CA SER A 136 -35.22 0.39 -0.45
C SER A 136 -36.24 0.13 -1.56
N VAL A 137 -37.37 -0.50 -1.22
CA VAL A 137 -38.47 -0.83 -2.14
C VAL A 137 -39.06 0.41 -2.83
N SER A 138 -38.82 1.61 -2.28
CA SER A 138 -39.22 2.89 -2.88
C SER A 138 -38.54 3.23 -4.20
N ASP A 139 -37.46 2.53 -4.56
CA ASP A 139 -36.61 2.86 -5.72
C ASP A 139 -36.80 1.87 -6.89
N LEU A 140 -37.77 0.96 -6.77
CA LEU A 140 -38.12 -0.01 -7.80
C LEU A 140 -39.23 0.57 -8.68
N SER A 141 -39.10 0.44 -9.99
CA SER A 141 -40.23 0.71 -10.89
C SER A 141 -41.36 -0.27 -10.60
N ASP A 142 -42.60 0.14 -10.90
CA ASP A 142 -43.78 -0.72 -10.73
C ASP A 142 -43.60 -2.08 -11.43
N GLU A 143 -42.92 -2.10 -12.59
CA GLU A 143 -42.57 -3.31 -13.34
C GLU A 143 -41.63 -4.27 -12.56
N GLU A 144 -40.64 -3.71 -11.85
CA GLU A 144 -39.67 -4.50 -11.08
C GLU A 144 -40.31 -5.03 -9.77
N ILE A 145 -41.28 -4.29 -9.21
CA ILE A 145 -42.10 -4.73 -8.08
C ILE A 145 -43.00 -5.89 -8.50
N GLU A 146 -43.71 -5.76 -9.63
CA GLU A 146 -44.58 -6.82 -10.16
C GLU A 146 -43.80 -8.10 -10.47
N ARG A 147 -42.60 -7.97 -11.05
CA ARG A 147 -41.71 -9.10 -11.30
C ARG A 147 -41.35 -9.85 -10.01
N ARG A 148 -40.94 -9.12 -8.97
CA ARG A 148 -40.59 -9.72 -7.66
C ARG A 148 -41.79 -10.38 -6.98
N ILE A 149 -42.98 -9.78 -7.08
CA ILE A 149 -44.22 -10.38 -6.55
C ILE A 149 -44.52 -11.70 -7.27
N LYS A 150 -44.34 -11.76 -8.59
CA LYS A 150 -44.56 -12.98 -9.38
C LYS A 150 -43.55 -14.08 -9.02
N GLU A 151 -42.29 -13.73 -8.83
CA GLU A 151 -41.24 -14.67 -8.41
C GLU A 151 -41.53 -15.25 -7.00
N LEU A 152 -42.01 -14.42 -6.07
CA LEU A 152 -42.39 -14.86 -4.72
C LEU A 152 -43.61 -15.79 -4.71
N ASN A 153 -44.65 -15.47 -5.48
CA ASN A 153 -45.85 -16.31 -5.58
C ASN A 153 -45.54 -17.67 -6.24
N ASN A 154 -44.65 -17.69 -7.23
CA ASN A 154 -44.23 -18.94 -7.86
C ASN A 154 -43.36 -19.80 -6.92
N GLY A 155 -42.54 -19.19 -6.06
CA GLY A 155 -41.76 -19.90 -5.05
C GLY A 155 -42.60 -20.47 -3.90
N GLN A 156 -43.76 -19.88 -3.59
CA GLN A 156 -44.70 -20.43 -2.61
C GLN A 156 -45.52 -21.59 -3.17
N ALA A 157 -45.82 -21.58 -4.48
CA ALA A 157 -46.54 -22.68 -5.14
C ALA A 157 -45.74 -23.99 -5.18
N SER A 158 -44.39 -23.94 -5.18
CA SER A 158 -43.55 -25.14 -5.15
C SER A 158 -43.33 -25.72 -3.75
N THR A 159 -43.76 -25.03 -2.68
CA THR A 159 -43.67 -25.52 -1.29
C THR A 159 -44.96 -26.15 -0.77
N THR A 160 -46.06 -26.10 -1.53
CA THR A 160 -47.38 -26.59 -1.08
C THR A 160 -47.74 -28.01 -1.54
N ASP A 161 -46.84 -28.75 -2.19
CA ASP A 161 -47.15 -30.09 -2.75
C ASP A 161 -46.22 -31.22 -2.28
N GLU A 162 -45.75 -31.18 -1.03
CA GLU A 162 -45.22 -32.37 -0.34
C GLU A 162 -45.77 -32.43 1.10
N SER A 163 -46.91 -33.09 1.25
CA SER A 163 -47.32 -33.71 2.52
C SER A 163 -48.05 -35.02 2.18
N PRO A 164 -47.39 -36.18 2.35
CA PRO A 164 -47.99 -37.48 2.07
C PRO A 164 -48.47 -38.11 3.37
N GLU A 165 -49.77 -38.16 3.66
CA GLU A 165 -50.28 -39.04 4.73
C GLU A 165 -51.68 -39.58 4.43
N GLY A 166 -51.81 -40.91 4.43
CA GLY A 166 -53.08 -41.63 4.52
C GLY A 166 -53.22 -42.83 3.59
#